data_AF-A0A2S4YPP9-F1
#
_entry.id   AF-A0A2S4YPP9-F1
#
_cell.length_a   1.000
_cell.length_b   1.000
_cell.length_c   1.000
_cell.angle_alpha   90.00
_cell.angle_beta   90.00
_cell.angle_gamma   90.00
#
_symmetry.space_group_name_H-M   'P 1'
#
loop_
_entity.id
_entity.type
_entity.pdbx_description
1 polymer ?
#
loop_
_entity_poly.entity_id
_entity_poly.type
_entity_poly.pdbx_seq_one_letter_code
_entity_poly.pdbx_strand_id
1 'polypeptide(L)'
;MHVCPVCRRGDRTTRLRTYWRTLSPEARAGAPHLARPALDDERWAAPFGLLTVGCALLVSEVWLGFVGLAGGGLWLMSLRGSVAQVARQRADWRRKLFCLRCRHVFLP
;
A
#
# COMPACT_ATOMS: atom_id res chain seq x y z
N MET A 1 -6.58 5.06 27.52
CA MET A 1 -5.13 5.12 27.24
C MET A 1 -4.68 3.72 26.84
N HIS A 2 -3.99 3.56 25.71
CA HIS A 2 -3.53 2.22 25.29
C HIS A 2 -2.21 1.89 25.98
N VAL A 3 -2.14 0.71 26.59
CA VAL A 3 -0.95 0.23 27.29
C VAL A 3 -0.16 -0.66 26.34
N CYS A 4 1.14 -0.41 26.20
CA CYS A 4 1.98 -1.27 25.37
C CYS A 4 2.10 -2.67 26.01
N PRO A 5 1.87 -3.77 25.26
CA PRO A 5 1.90 -5.12 25.82
C PRO A 5 3.30 -5.56 26.29
N VAL A 6 4.36 -4.97 25.72
CA VAL A 6 5.75 -5.34 26.05
C VAL A 6 6.24 -4.62 27.31
N CYS A 7 6.12 -3.30 27.37
CA CYS A 7 6.63 -2.52 28.50
C CYS A 7 5.57 -2.24 29.59
N ARG A 8 4.32 -2.70 29.40
CA ARG A 8 3.15 -2.46 30.27
C ARG A 8 2.94 -1.00 30.69
N ARG A 9 3.37 -0.05 29.85
CA ARG A 9 3.16 1.39 30.06
C ARG A 9 2.47 2.04 28.86
N GLY A 10 1.66 3.07 29.13
CA GLY A 10 0.95 3.87 28.14
C GLY A 10 1.41 5.33 28.05
N ASP A 11 2.47 5.69 28.78
CA ASP A 11 3.01 7.05 28.91
C ASP A 11 3.64 7.59 27.61
N ARG A 12 4.14 6.71 26.73
CA ARG A 12 4.80 7.09 25.45
C ARG A 12 4.30 6.31 24.23
N THR A 13 2.99 6.14 24.10
CA THR A 13 2.38 5.54 22.90
C THR A 13 1.87 6.63 21.96
N THR A 14 2.27 6.58 20.69
CA THR A 14 1.78 7.49 19.64
C THR A 14 1.18 6.68 18.48
N ARG A 15 0.37 7.32 17.64
CA ARG A 15 -0.11 6.67 16.41
C ARG A 15 1.06 6.48 15.45
N LEU A 16 1.20 5.28 14.89
CA LEU A 16 2.27 4.96 13.95
C LEU A 16 2.32 5.95 12.78
N ARG A 17 1.15 6.36 12.28
CA ARG A 17 1.03 7.37 11.22
C ARG A 17 1.65 8.72 11.59
N THR A 18 1.45 9.17 12.81
CA THR A 18 1.98 10.46 13.28
C THR A 18 3.48 10.38 13.41
N TYR A 19 3.99 9.31 14.03
CA TYR A 19 5.43 9.05 14.12
C TYR A 19 6.11 8.94 12.75
N TRP A 20 5.50 8.21 11.81
CA TRP A 20 6.03 8.06 10.45
C TRP A 20 6.17 9.39 9.71
N ARG A 21 5.22 10.31 9.92
CA ARG A 21 5.25 11.65 9.32
C ARG A 21 6.37 12.52 9.89
N THR A 22 6.71 12.36 11.16
CA THR A 22 7.80 13.11 11.81
C THR A 22 9.20 12.57 11.51
N LEU A 23 9.32 11.35 10.97
CA LEU A 23 10.62 10.79 10.58
C LEU A 23 11.21 11.53 9.37
N SER A 24 12.53 11.77 9.43
CA SER A 24 13.33 12.21 8.28
C SER A 24 13.37 11.13 7.18
N PRO A 25 13.70 11.50 5.93
CA PRO A 25 13.79 10.53 4.83
C PRO A 25 14.77 9.38 5.12
N GLU A 26 15.92 9.68 5.73
CA GLU A 26 16.93 8.70 6.14
C GLU A 26 16.41 7.73 7.19
N ALA A 27 15.70 8.25 8.20
CA ALA A 27 15.13 7.42 9.25
C ALA A 27 13.98 6.53 8.74
N ARG A 28 13.28 6.94 7.67
CA ARG A 28 12.32 6.08 6.96
C ARG A 28 13.01 4.96 6.19
N ALA A 29 14.15 5.24 5.56
CA ALA A 29 14.94 4.21 4.88
C ALA A 29 15.46 3.15 5.87
N GLY A 30 15.81 3.54 7.09
CA GLY A 30 16.22 2.63 8.17
C GLY A 30 15.07 1.85 8.84
N ALA A 31 13.81 2.15 8.53
CA ALA A 31 12.65 1.51 9.16
C ALA A 31 11.57 1.06 8.15
N PRO A 32 11.92 0.22 7.16
CA PRO A 32 10.97 -0.21 6.13
C PRO A 32 9.78 -0.99 6.71
N HIS A 33 9.96 -1.67 7.85
CA HIS A 33 8.90 -2.40 8.56
C HIS A 33 7.79 -1.49 9.14
N LEU A 34 8.04 -0.17 9.26
CA LEU A 34 7.06 0.83 9.67
C LEU A 34 6.39 1.52 8.49
N ALA A 35 6.89 1.29 7.27
CA ALA A 35 6.39 1.95 6.08
C ALA A 35 4.92 1.62 5.84
N ARG A 36 4.22 2.58 5.23
CA ARG A 36 2.86 2.34 4.78
C ARG A 36 2.92 1.30 3.66
N PRO A 37 2.07 0.24 3.69
CA PRO A 37 1.98 -0.69 2.57
C PRO A 37 1.64 0.08 1.29
N ALA A 38 2.59 0.04 0.35
CA ALA A 38 2.48 0.59 -0.99
C ALA A 38 2.03 -0.55 -1.92
N LEU A 39 1.23 -0.24 -2.93
CA LEU A 39 1.18 -1.13 -4.08
C LEU A 39 2.47 -0.89 -4.83
N ASP A 40 3.36 -1.88 -4.91
CA ASP A 40 4.46 -1.84 -5.87
C ASP A 40 3.92 -1.65 -7.30
N ASP A 41 2.71 -2.15 -7.55
CA ASP A 41 2.00 -2.01 -8.82
C ASP A 41 1.42 -0.62 -9.10
N GLU A 42 1.20 0.27 -8.12
CA GLU A 42 0.62 1.62 -8.39
C GLU A 42 1.57 2.44 -9.29
N ARG A 43 2.88 2.19 -9.22
CA ARG A 43 3.89 2.86 -10.04
C ARG A 43 3.84 2.43 -11.52
N TRP A 44 3.40 1.21 -11.78
CA TRP A 44 3.36 0.61 -13.11
C TRP A 44 1.95 0.48 -13.69
N ALA A 45 0.91 0.58 -12.85
CA ALA A 45 -0.48 0.45 -13.28
C ALA A 45 -0.92 1.59 -14.22
N ALA A 46 -0.45 2.82 -13.97
CA ALA A 46 -0.75 3.94 -14.86
C ALA A 46 -0.13 3.78 -16.27
N PRO A 47 1.19 3.50 -16.42
CA PRO A 47 1.78 3.35 -17.75
C PRO A 47 1.32 2.08 -18.49
N PHE A 48 1.16 0.93 -17.82
CA PHE A 48 0.67 -0.29 -18.48
C PHE A 48 -0.80 -0.18 -18.91
N GLY A 49 -1.64 0.48 -18.12
CA GLY A 49 -3.02 0.79 -18.50
C GLY A 49 -3.08 1.69 -19.74
N LEU A 50 -2.20 2.69 -19.84
CA LEU A 50 -2.13 3.57 -21.02
C LEU A 50 -1.61 2.82 -22.26
N LEU A 51 -0.61 1.94 -22.07
CA LEU A 51 0.01 1.19 -23.17
C LEU A 51 -0.93 0.13 -23.75
N THR A 52 -1.71 -0.54 -22.91
CA THR A 52 -2.76 -1.49 -23.35
C THR A 52 -3.89 -0.79 -24.11
N VAL A 53 -4.36 0.37 -23.64
CA VAL A 53 -5.36 1.17 -24.36
C VAL A 53 -4.81 1.71 -25.68
N GLY A 54 -3.56 2.16 -25.70
CA GLY A 54 -2.87 2.62 -26.92
C GLY A 54 -2.69 1.52 -27.96
N CYS A 55 -2.29 0.31 -27.55
CA CYS A 55 -2.21 -0.85 -28.43
C CYS A 55 -3.58 -1.29 -28.95
N ALA A 56 -4.63 -1.26 -28.11
CA ALA A 56 -5.98 -1.62 -28.55
C ALA A 56 -6.55 -0.65 -29.60
N LEU A 57 -6.16 0.63 -29.56
CA LEU A 57 -6.55 1.63 -30.56
C LEU A 57 -5.79 1.53 -31.88
N LEU A 58 -4.58 0.96 -31.87
CA LEU A 58 -3.70 0.87 -33.05
C LEU A 58 -3.96 -0.37 -33.92
N VAL A 59 -4.72 -1.35 -33.44
CA VAL A 59 -4.87 -2.64 -34.12
C VAL A 59 -6.28 -2.77 -34.74
N SER A 60 -6.35 -2.67 -36.07
CA SER A 60 -7.57 -2.84 -36.89
C SER A 60 -8.15 -4.27 -36.90
N GLU A 61 -7.46 -5.24 -36.30
CA GLU A 61 -7.88 -6.65 -36.21
C GLU A 61 -8.73 -6.87 -34.95
N VAL A 62 -10.03 -7.09 -35.13
CA VAL A 62 -11.05 -7.25 -34.07
C VAL A 62 -10.64 -8.31 -33.02
N TRP A 63 -9.92 -9.35 -33.44
CA TRP A 63 -9.40 -10.39 -32.55
C TRP A 63 -8.34 -9.90 -31.57
N LEU A 64 -7.43 -9.02 -32.00
CA LEU A 64 -6.42 -8.41 -31.12
C LEU A 64 -7.04 -7.37 -30.18
N GLY A 65 -8.09 -6.67 -30.64
CA GLY A 65 -8.94 -5.85 -29.78
C GLY A 65 -9.60 -6.67 -28.67
N PHE A 66 -10.10 -7.88 -28.99
CA PHE A 66 -10.73 -8.76 -28.02
C PHE A 66 -9.73 -9.33 -27.00
N VAL A 67 -8.54 -9.75 -27.44
CA VAL A 67 -7.46 -10.20 -26.54
C VAL A 67 -6.95 -9.06 -25.67
N GLY A 68 -6.82 -7.85 -26.21
CA GLY A 68 -6.46 -6.65 -25.46
C GLY A 68 -7.50 -6.26 -24.42
N LEU A 69 -8.79 -6.32 -24.75
CA LEU A 69 -9.89 -6.07 -23.82
C LEU A 69 -10.02 -7.16 -22.75
N ALA A 70 -9.89 -8.43 -23.12
CA ALA A 70 -9.94 -9.56 -22.19
C ALA A 70 -8.73 -9.55 -21.24
N GLY A 71 -7.52 -9.36 -21.78
CA GLY A 71 -6.27 -9.25 -21.01
C GLY A 71 -6.27 -8.01 -20.13
N GLY A 72 -6.69 -6.86 -20.67
CA GLY A 72 -6.85 -5.61 -19.93
C GLY A 72 -7.90 -5.71 -18.82
N GLY A 73 -9.02 -6.38 -19.07
CA GLY A 73 -10.09 -6.63 -18.09
C GLY A 73 -9.65 -7.55 -16.94
N LEU A 74 -8.95 -8.64 -17.26
CA LEU A 74 -8.34 -9.54 -16.28
C LEU A 74 -7.30 -8.82 -15.42
N TRP A 75 -6.45 -8.02 -16.04
CA TRP A 75 -5.46 -7.22 -15.34
C TRP A 75 -6.10 -6.16 -14.45
N LEU A 76 -7.18 -5.50 -14.90
CA LEU A 76 -7.95 -4.56 -14.09
C LEU A 76 -8.60 -5.24 -12.86
N MET A 77 -9.10 -6.47 -13.02
CA MET A 77 -9.69 -7.24 -11.93
C MET A 77 -8.63 -7.69 -10.91
N SER A 78 -7.46 -8.13 -11.39
CA SER A 78 -6.31 -8.43 -10.54
C SER A 78 -5.89 -7.21 -9.72
N LEU A 79 -5.78 -6.04 -10.39
CA LEU A 79 -5.50 -4.77 -9.74
C LEU A 79 -6.54 -4.41 -8.69
N ARG A 80 -7.84 -4.60 -8.97
CA ARG A 80 -8.90 -4.32 -7.97
C ARG A 80 -8.75 -5.19 -6.73
N GLY A 81 -8.40 -6.47 -6.89
CA GLY A 81 -8.11 -7.38 -5.78
C GLY A 81 -6.94 -6.89 -4.93
N SER A 82 -5.82 -6.57 -5.56
CA SER A 82 -4.61 -6.05 -4.91
C SER A 82 -4.86 -4.70 -4.24
N VAL A 83 -5.59 -3.79 -4.90
CA VAL A 83 -5.99 -2.49 -4.36
C VAL A 83 -6.87 -2.65 -3.13
N ALA A 84 -7.84 -3.57 -3.15
CA ALA A 84 -8.69 -3.85 -1.99
C ALA A 84 -7.90 -4.42 -0.81
N GLN A 85 -6.97 -5.36 -1.08
CA GLN A 85 -6.10 -5.93 -0.04
C GLN A 85 -5.18 -4.87 0.57
N VAL A 86 -4.52 -4.04 -0.25
CA VAL A 86 -3.66 -2.96 0.25
C VAL A 86 -4.49 -1.86 0.92
N ALA A 87 -5.72 -1.59 0.47
CA ALA A 87 -6.62 -0.67 1.16
C ALA A 87 -6.93 -1.15 2.58
N ARG A 88 -7.21 -2.45 2.75
CA ARG A 88 -7.38 -3.08 4.08
C ARG A 88 -6.11 -2.98 4.91
N GLN A 89 -4.96 -3.36 4.36
CA GLN A 89 -3.67 -3.23 5.06
C GLN A 89 -3.33 -1.78 5.43
N ARG A 90 -3.68 -0.80 4.58
CA ARG A 90 -3.55 0.64 4.87
C ARG A 90 -4.51 1.08 5.97
N ALA A 91 -5.70 0.49 6.07
CA ALA A 91 -6.63 0.75 7.16
C ALA A 91 -6.09 0.17 8.48
N ASP A 92 -5.57 -1.06 8.46
CA ASP A 92 -4.94 -1.71 9.62
C ASP A 92 -3.70 -0.95 10.07
N TRP A 93 -2.81 -0.59 9.14
CA TRP A 93 -1.63 0.22 9.43
C TRP A 93 -1.99 1.56 10.07
N ARG A 94 -3.10 2.20 9.63
CA ARG A 94 -3.59 3.45 10.23
C ARG A 94 -4.05 3.29 11.67
N ARG A 95 -4.48 2.09 12.06
CA ARG A 95 -4.89 1.76 13.44
C ARG A 95 -3.72 1.39 14.35
N LYS A 96 -2.56 1.01 13.78
CA LYS A 96 -1.39 0.62 14.58
C LYS A 96 -0.87 1.77 15.45
N LEU A 97 -0.51 1.42 16.67
CA LEU A 97 0.16 2.26 17.65
C LEU A 97 1.65 1.90 17.69
N PHE A 98 2.47 2.89 18.03
CA PHE A 98 3.91 2.76 18.20
C PHE A 98 4.30 3.21 19.59
N CYS A 99 5.02 2.34 20.32
CA CYS A 99 5.61 2.71 21.60
C CYS A 99 6.99 3.32 21.37
N LEU A 100 7.17 4.60 21.73
CA LEU A 100 8.48 5.28 21.58
C LEU A 100 9.55 4.73 22.54
N ARG A 101 9.15 3.98 23.57
CA ARG A 101 10.06 3.45 24.59
C ARG A 101 10.72 2.14 24.17
N CYS A 102 9.92 1.13 23.83
CA CYS A 102 10.43 -0.18 23.40
C CYS A 102 10.48 -0.33 21.87
N ARG A 103 10.07 0.70 21.11
CA ARG A 103 9.98 0.69 19.64
C ARG A 103 9.07 -0.42 19.09
N HIS A 104 8.12 -0.91 19.89
CA HIS A 104 7.20 -1.97 19.48
C HIS A 104 5.95 -1.40 18.81
N VAL A 105 5.54 -2.04 17.71
CA VAL A 105 4.31 -1.74 16.98
C VAL A 105 3.21 -2.69 17.45
N PHE A 106 2.03 -2.18 17.80
CA PHE A 106 0.92 -3.02 18.24
C PHE A 106 -0.42 -2.48 17.76
N LEU A 107 -1.44 -3.33 17.76
CA LEU A 107 -2.83 -2.95 17.51
C LEU A 107 -3.50 -2.59 18.84
N PRO A 108 -4.40 -1.59 18.87
CA PRO A 108 -5.08 -1.13 20.07
C PRO A 108 -5.89 -2.21 20.78
#